data_AF-A0A480BVJ9-F1
#
_entry.id   AF-A0A480BVJ9-F1
#
_cell.length_a   1.000
_cell.length_b   1.000
_cell.length_c   1.000
_cell.angle_alpha   90.00
_cell.angle_beta   90.00
_cell.angle_gamma   90.00
#
_symmetry.space_group_name_H-M   'P 1'
#
loop_
_entity.id
_entity.type
_entity.pdbx_description
1 polymer ?
#
loop_
_entity_poly.entity_id
_entity_poly.type
_entity_poly.pdbx_seq_one_letter_code
_entity_poly.pdbx_strand_id
1 'polypeptide(L)' 'GEPRIGAHGLPVVFLHPKDCGGVLMELEQTAA' A
#
# COMPACT_ATOMS: atom_id res chain seq x y z
N GLY A 1 -6.80 0.05 -5.29
CA GLY A 1 -7.77 0.28 -4.20
C GLY A 1 -7.69 1.73 -3.78
N GLU A 2 -8.71 2.22 -3.07
CA GLU A 2 -8.72 3.61 -2.60
C GLU A 2 -7.62 3.86 -1.56
N PRO A 3 -6.85 4.96 -1.68
CA PRO A 3 -5.84 5.33 -0.69
C PRO A 3 -6.44 5.55 0.71
N ARG A 4 -5.66 5.20 1.73
CA ARG A 4 -5.98 5.43 3.16
C ARG A 4 -4.76 5.92 3.90
N ILE A 5 -4.93 6.52 5.08
CA ILE A 5 -3.80 6.96 5.90
C ILE A 5 -3.15 5.76 6.60
N GLY A 6 -1.86 5.54 6.35
CA GLY A 6 -1.04 4.48 6.93
C GLY A 6 -0.41 4.87 8.27
N ALA A 7 0.40 3.97 8.82
CA ALA A 7 0.98 4.11 10.16
C ALA A 7 1.94 5.30 10.29
N HIS A 8 2.60 5.71 9.19
CA HIS A 8 3.47 6.87 9.17
C HIS A 8 2.74 8.19 8.87
N GLY A 9 1.40 8.18 8.84
CA GLY A 9 0.60 9.37 8.51
C GLY A 9 0.59 9.72 7.02
N LEU A 10 1.02 8.80 6.15
CA LEU A 10 1.10 8.98 4.70
C LEU A 10 0.01 8.17 3.97
N PRO A 11 -0.42 8.59 2.77
CA PRO A 11 -1.32 7.79 1.95
C PRO A 11 -0.70 6.44 1.56
N VAL A 12 -1.44 5.36 1.77
CA VAL A 12 -1.06 3.99 1.40
C VAL A 12 -2.14 3.31 0.56
N VAL A 13 -1.73 2.37 -0.29
CA VAL A 13 -2.60 1.44 -1.02
C VAL A 13 -2.08 0.02 -0.82
N PHE A 14 -2.99 -0.94 -0.64
CA PHE A 14 -2.64 -2.36 -0.58
C PHE A 14 -2.83 -3.05 -1.92
N LEU A 15 -1.88 -3.89 -2.29
CA LEU A 15 -1.96 -4.80 -3.43
C LEU A 15 -2.40 -6.19 -2.99
N HIS A 16 -3.31 -6.79 -3.74
CA HIS A 16 -3.87 -8.08 -3.36
C HIS A 16 -2.83 -9.21 -3.56
N PRO A 17 -2.71 -10.18 -2.62
CA PRO A 17 -1.74 -11.27 -2.72
C PRO A 17 -1.78 -12.08 -4.02
N LYS A 18 -2.96 -12.20 -4.62
CA LYS A 18 -3.17 -12.86 -5.94
C LYS A 18 -2.25 -12.28 -7.02
N ASP A 19 -1.97 -10.98 -6.94
CA ASP A 19 -1.19 -10.25 -7.96
C ASP A 19 0.27 -10.03 -7.51
N CYS A 20 0.63 -10.48 -6.31
CA CYS A 20 1.93 -10.25 -5.66
C CYS A 20 2.54 -11.55 -5.11
N GLY A 21 2.40 -12.66 -5.83
CA GLY A 21 3.06 -13.93 -5.49
C GLY A 21 2.63 -14.52 -4.13
N GLY A 22 1.41 -14.24 -3.69
CA GLY A 22 0.89 -14.71 -2.39
C GLY A 22 1.22 -13.80 -1.22
N VAL A 23 1.83 -12.63 -1.44
CA VAL A 23 2.20 -11.68 -0.38
C VAL A 23 1.31 -10.43 -0.46
N LEU A 24 0.73 -10.03 0.66
CA LEU A 24 0.06 -8.72 0.78
C LEU A 24 1.13 -7.64 0.77
N MET A 25 1.10 -6.73 -0.21
CA MET A 25 2.03 -5.61 -0.27
C MET A 25 1.35 -4.30 0.06
N GLU A 26 2.04 -3.45 0.82
CA GLU A 26 1.68 -2.07 1.09
C GLU A 26 2.57 -1.16 0.23
N LEU A 27 1.95 -0.22 -0.49
CA LEU A 27 2.64 0.86 -1.18
C LEU A 27 2.36 2.17 -0.43
N GLU A 28 3.40 2.84 0.03
CA GLU A 28 3.34 4.11 0.74
C GLU A 28 3.84 5.26 -0.14
N GLN A 29 3.17 6.40 -0.10
CA GLN A 29 3.57 7.60 -0.82
C GLN A 29 4.80 8.25 -0.16
N THR A 30 5.89 8.38 -0.92
CA THR A 30 7.08 9.12 -0.49
C THR A 30 7.09 10.54 -1.06
N ALA A 31 7.80 11.46 -0.39
CA ALA A 31 8.12 12.76 -0.99
C ALA A 31 9.09 12.55 -2.18
N ALA A 32 9.00 13.44 -3.18
CA ALA A 32 9.91 13.48 -4.33
C ALA A 32 11.17 14.30 -4.01
#